data_AF-A0A8X7CGJ8-F1
#
_entry.id   AF-A0A8X7CGJ8-F1
#
_cell.length_a   1.000
_cell.length_b   1.000
_cell.length_c   1.000
_cell.angle_alpha   90.00
_cell.angle_beta   90.00
_cell.angle_gamma   90.00
#
_symmetry.space_group_name_H-M   'P 1'
#
loop_
_entity.id
_entity.type
_entity.pdbx_description
1 polymer ?
#
loop_
_entity_poly.entity_id
_entity_poly.type
_entity_poly.pdbx_seq_one_letter_code
_entity_poly.pdbx_strand_id
1 'polypeptide(L)'
;MAGNRLHRTGSIFERMSGLLRAGAIKERDKPIWYDVYKTFPPKYEPTFSRPPVDKEIKPIFYPEDIIRGNFFKMYGSSTIFNMLKPDQKSIVQRFVEKYQELEKSGKFSNEDEIFKMTEAALEREGMSFVRRTPTQPRIEAGSREDTE
;
A
#
# COMPACT_ATOMS: atom_id res chain seq x y z
N MET A 1 42.43 17.94 3.52
CA MET A 1 41.71 16.72 3.12
C MET A 1 41.19 16.94 1.70
N ALA A 2 41.76 16.28 0.70
CA ALA A 2 41.26 16.38 -0.67
C ALA A 2 39.94 15.58 -0.77
N GLY A 3 38.89 16.17 -1.34
CA GLY A 3 37.59 15.54 -1.51
C GLY A 3 36.91 16.02 -2.78
N ASN A 4 36.17 15.13 -3.44
CA ASN A 4 35.47 15.45 -4.68
C ASN A 4 33.99 15.81 -4.40
N ARG A 5 33.63 17.08 -4.61
CA ARG A 5 32.28 17.64 -4.40
C ARG A 5 31.41 17.67 -5.67
N LEU A 6 31.87 17.08 -6.77
CA LEU A 6 31.14 17.03 -8.04
C LEU A 6 30.00 16.00 -7.97
N HIS A 7 28.85 16.42 -7.46
CA HIS A 7 27.67 15.54 -7.30
C HIS A 7 27.00 15.16 -8.63
N ARG A 8 27.18 15.95 -9.70
CA ARG A 8 26.59 15.70 -11.02
C ARG A 8 27.34 14.68 -11.88
N THR A 9 28.59 14.36 -11.50
CA THR A 9 29.49 13.52 -12.31
C THR A 9 29.73 12.19 -11.62
N GLY A 10 29.19 11.12 -12.21
CA GLY A 10 29.30 9.75 -11.69
C GLY A 10 28.65 9.58 -10.30
N SER A 11 28.87 8.43 -9.69
CA SER A 11 28.44 8.15 -8.32
C SER A 11 29.49 8.53 -7.29
N ILE A 12 29.11 8.53 -6.00
CA ILE A 12 30.08 8.67 -4.90
C ILE A 12 31.13 7.56 -4.93
N PHE A 13 30.75 6.35 -5.32
CA PHE A 13 31.61 5.18 -5.33
C PHE A 13 32.65 5.24 -6.45
N GLU A 14 32.24 5.64 -7.66
CA GLU A 14 33.15 5.85 -8.79
C GLU A 14 34.16 6.96 -8.48
N ARG A 15 33.70 8.08 -7.91
CA ARG A 15 34.58 9.19 -7.52
C ARG A 15 35.60 8.78 -6.47
N MET A 16 35.17 8.06 -5.43
CA MET A 16 36.09 7.56 -4.40
C MET A 16 37.06 6.52 -4.94
N SER A 17 36.60 5.59 -5.77
CA SER A 17 37.46 4.59 -6.43
C SER A 17 38.51 5.25 -7.32
N GLY A 18 38.14 6.31 -8.05
CA GLY A 18 39.06 7.11 -8.85
C GLY A 18 40.13 7.81 -7.99
N LEU A 19 39.73 8.41 -6.86
CA LEU A 19 40.67 9.07 -5.94
C LEU A 19 41.65 8.09 -5.28
N LEU A 20 41.19 6.90 -4.89
CA LEU A 20 42.03 5.83 -4.36
C LEU A 20 43.01 5.34 -5.43
N ARG A 21 42.53 5.07 -6.65
CA ARG A 21 43.37 4.60 -7.76
C ARG A 21 44.42 5.62 -8.20
N ALA A 22 44.09 6.91 -8.17
CA ALA A 22 45.02 8.00 -8.49
C ALA A 22 46.00 8.32 -7.34
N GLY A 23 45.86 7.69 -6.17
CA GLY A 23 46.69 7.96 -4.99
C GLY A 23 46.40 9.31 -4.31
N ALA A 24 45.35 10.03 -4.73
CA ALA A 24 44.94 11.29 -4.13
C ALA A 24 44.37 11.11 -2.72
N ILE A 25 43.82 9.93 -2.43
CA ILE A 25 43.45 9.46 -1.10
C ILE A 25 44.26 8.20 -0.81
N LYS A 26 44.87 8.13 0.38
CA LYS A 26 45.61 6.94 0.82
C LYS A 26 44.64 5.85 1.23
N GLU A 27 45.03 4.59 1.08
CA GLU A 27 44.19 3.44 1.47
C GLU A 27 43.76 3.48 2.95
N ARG A 28 44.62 3.99 3.84
CA ARG A 28 44.31 4.19 5.26
C ARG A 28 43.20 5.23 5.52
N ASP A 29 43.03 6.17 4.59
CA ASP A 29 42.06 7.26 4.65
C ASP A 29 40.79 6.91 3.84
N LYS A 30 40.68 5.64 3.41
CA LYS A 30 39.50 5.10 2.73
C LYS A 30 38.28 5.15 3.66
N PRO A 31 37.12 5.65 3.20
CA PRO A 31 35.92 5.68 4.02
C PRO A 31 35.45 4.29 4.43
N ILE A 32 34.94 4.17 5.65
CA ILE A 32 34.45 2.91 6.23
C ILE A 32 33.37 2.24 5.35
N TRP A 33 32.51 3.04 4.71
CA TRP A 33 31.43 2.53 3.85
C TRP A 33 31.94 1.93 2.53
N TYR A 34 33.16 2.24 2.07
CA TYR A 34 33.64 1.88 0.74
C TYR A 34 33.68 0.37 0.53
N ASP A 35 34.23 -0.36 1.50
CA ASP A 35 34.35 -1.81 1.41
C ASP A 35 32.96 -2.47 1.44
N VAL A 36 32.04 -1.95 2.26
CA VAL A 36 30.63 -2.41 2.30
C VAL A 36 29.95 -2.21 0.96
N TYR A 37 30.13 -1.05 0.33
CA TYR A 37 29.57 -0.75 -0.99
C TYR A 37 30.18 -1.66 -2.08
N LYS A 38 31.49 -1.90 -2.01
CA LYS A 38 32.21 -2.75 -2.95
C LYS A 38 31.77 -4.22 -2.86
N THR A 39 31.50 -4.71 -1.64
CA THR A 39 31.03 -6.09 -1.42
C THR A 39 29.55 -6.25 -1.73
N PHE A 40 28.73 -5.25 -1.41
CA PHE A 40 27.28 -5.26 -1.57
C PHE A 40 26.81 -4.04 -2.37
N PRO A 41 27.12 -3.97 -3.68
CA PRO A 41 26.73 -2.83 -4.50
C PRO A 41 25.20 -2.77 -4.65
N PRO A 42 24.61 -1.56 -4.75
CA PRO A 42 23.19 -1.43 -5.00
C PRO A 42 22.82 -1.97 -6.38
N LYS A 43 21.56 -2.37 -6.55
CA LYS A 43 21.04 -2.86 -7.84
C LYS A 43 21.19 -1.84 -8.98
N TYR A 44 21.07 -0.56 -8.65
CA TYR A 44 21.23 0.56 -9.60
C TYR A 44 22.15 1.60 -9.00
N GLU A 45 23.13 2.04 -9.79
CA GLU A 45 24.09 3.05 -9.35
C GLU A 45 23.39 4.43 -9.16
N PRO A 46 23.66 5.14 -8.05
CA PRO A 46 23.03 6.43 -7.78
C PRO A 46 23.72 7.55 -8.58
N THR A 47 23.44 7.59 -9.88
CA THR A 47 23.92 8.65 -10.77
C THR A 47 22.94 9.82 -10.81
N PHE A 48 23.47 11.03 -10.95
CA PHE A 48 22.66 12.25 -11.06
C PHE A 48 21.74 12.26 -12.30
N SER A 49 22.18 11.61 -13.38
CA SER A 49 21.46 11.54 -14.65
C SER A 49 20.33 10.51 -14.69
N ARG A 50 20.05 9.81 -13.58
CA ARG A 50 19.00 8.79 -13.53
C ARG A 50 17.62 9.45 -13.70
N PRO A 51 16.91 9.24 -14.82
CA PRO A 51 15.58 9.81 -14.99
C PRO A 51 14.60 9.16 -14.00
N PRO A 52 13.59 9.90 -13.52
CA PRO A 52 12.47 9.28 -12.83
C PRO A 52 11.84 8.26 -13.78
N VAL A 53 11.53 7.07 -13.28
CA VAL A 53 10.87 6.07 -14.11
C VAL A 53 9.42 6.50 -14.24
N ASP A 54 9.03 6.94 -15.44
CA ASP A 54 7.63 7.25 -15.73
C ASP A 54 6.86 5.93 -15.71
N LYS A 55 6.05 5.74 -14.68
CA LYS A 55 5.25 4.54 -14.47
C LYS A 55 3.85 4.97 -14.13
N GLU A 56 2.90 4.50 -14.93
CA GLU A 56 1.50 4.59 -14.59
C GLU A 56 1.22 3.72 -13.35
N ILE A 57 0.82 4.36 -12.26
CA ILE A 57 0.46 3.67 -11.02
C ILE A 57 -0.99 3.20 -11.14
N LYS A 58 -1.18 1.88 -11.18
CA LYS A 58 -2.52 1.28 -11.25
C LYS A 58 -3.13 1.18 -9.85
N PRO A 59 -4.42 1.49 -9.68
CA PRO A 59 -5.11 1.24 -8.42
C PRO A 59 -5.18 -0.28 -8.14
N ILE A 60 -5.08 -0.65 -6.88
CA ILE A 60 -5.15 -2.05 -6.43
C ILE A 60 -6.57 -2.31 -5.93
N PHE A 61 -7.32 -3.12 -6.68
CA PHE A 61 -8.65 -3.59 -6.30
C PHE A 61 -8.66 -5.11 -6.28
N TYR A 62 -9.35 -5.67 -5.29
CA TYR A 62 -9.58 -7.10 -5.17
C TYR A 62 -11.06 -7.43 -5.43
N PRO A 63 -11.38 -8.66 -5.87
CA PRO A 63 -12.76 -9.07 -6.12
C PRO A 63 -13.66 -8.88 -4.90
N GLU A 64 -13.14 -9.11 -3.70
CA GLU A 64 -13.92 -8.94 -2.49
C GLU A 64 -14.19 -7.48 -2.09
N ASP A 65 -13.52 -6.50 -2.71
CA ASP A 65 -13.77 -5.08 -2.44
C ASP A 65 -15.18 -4.66 -2.87
N ILE A 66 -15.77 -5.37 -3.84
CA ILE A 66 -17.18 -5.20 -4.23
C ILE A 66 -18.09 -5.55 -3.03
N ILE A 67 -17.83 -6.68 -2.39
CA ILE A 67 -18.57 -7.16 -1.21
C ILE A 67 -18.37 -6.20 -0.03
N ARG A 68 -17.13 -5.76 0.22
CA ARG A 68 -16.80 -4.78 1.26
C ARG A 68 -17.52 -3.46 1.00
N GLY A 69 -17.54 -2.98 -0.25
CA GLY A 69 -18.25 -1.76 -0.65
C GLY A 69 -19.74 -1.82 -0.36
N ASN A 70 -20.39 -2.93 -0.73
CA ASN A 70 -21.81 -3.18 -0.44
C ASN A 70 -22.08 -3.27 1.06
N PHE A 71 -21.22 -3.95 1.82
CA PHE A 71 -21.29 -4.03 3.27
C PHE A 71 -21.23 -2.64 3.92
N PHE A 72 -20.24 -1.82 3.57
CA PHE A 72 -20.08 -0.47 4.14
C PHE A 72 -21.17 0.50 3.70
N LYS A 73 -21.73 0.32 2.51
CA LYS A 73 -22.90 1.09 2.05
C LYS A 73 -24.13 0.81 2.92
N MET A 74 -24.33 -0.44 3.33
CA MET A 74 -25.49 -0.87 4.13
C MET A 74 -25.34 -0.62 5.63
N TYR A 75 -24.17 -0.95 6.20
CA TYR A 75 -23.97 -0.96 7.66
C TYR A 75 -23.05 0.16 8.17
N GLY A 76 -22.30 0.81 7.27
CA GLY A 76 -21.32 1.84 7.64
C GLY A 76 -20.07 1.28 8.33
N SER A 77 -19.20 2.19 8.75
CA SER A 77 -17.92 1.87 9.41
C SER A 77 -18.02 2.04 10.92
N SER A 78 -18.89 1.28 11.58
CA SER A 78 -19.09 1.38 13.04
C SER A 78 -18.16 0.46 13.85
N THR A 79 -17.34 -0.35 13.19
CA THR A 79 -16.53 -1.38 13.84
C THR A 79 -15.14 -0.87 14.20
N ILE A 80 -14.67 -1.18 15.41
CA ILE A 80 -13.30 -0.88 15.84
C ILE A 80 -12.36 -1.94 15.27
N PHE A 81 -11.31 -1.49 14.58
CA PHE A 81 -10.27 -2.37 14.03
C PHE A 81 -9.04 -2.37 14.94
N ASN A 82 -8.54 -3.55 15.30
CA ASN A 82 -7.28 -3.68 16.00
C ASN A 82 -6.16 -3.99 15.00
N MET A 83 -5.42 -2.96 14.58
CA MET A 83 -4.34 -3.12 13.60
C MET A 83 -3.07 -3.76 14.20
N LEU A 84 -3.00 -3.96 15.52
CA LEU A 84 -1.85 -4.60 16.19
C LEU A 84 -1.92 -6.14 16.13
N LYS A 85 -3.09 -6.71 15.86
CA LYS A 85 -3.32 -8.15 15.79
C LYS A 85 -3.55 -8.57 14.33
N PRO A 86 -2.51 -9.02 13.60
CA PRO A 86 -2.65 -9.35 12.18
C PRO A 86 -3.62 -10.51 11.92
N ASP A 87 -3.73 -11.44 12.87
CA ASP A 87 -4.61 -12.62 12.74
C ASP A 87 -6.08 -12.32 13.12
N GLN A 88 -6.35 -11.12 13.67
CA GLN A 88 -7.70 -10.77 14.09
C GLN A 88 -8.56 -10.40 12.87
N LYS A 89 -9.45 -11.33 12.50
CA LYS A 89 -10.44 -11.09 11.45
C LYS A 89 -11.45 -10.03 11.91
N SER A 90 -11.63 -9.00 11.09
CA SER A 90 -12.70 -8.01 11.27
C SER A 90 -14.07 -8.62 10.97
N ILE A 91 -15.13 -7.96 11.42
CA ILE A 91 -16.51 -8.35 11.10
C ILE A 91 -16.73 -8.37 9.57
N VAL A 92 -16.20 -7.37 8.88
CA VAL A 92 -16.26 -7.28 7.41
C VAL A 92 -15.52 -8.46 6.77
N GLN A 93 -14.36 -8.84 7.31
CA GLN A 93 -13.61 -9.99 6.78
C GLN A 93 -14.36 -11.31 6.98
N ARG A 94 -14.99 -11.51 8.14
CA ARG A 94 -15.87 -12.67 8.38
C ARG A 94 -17.06 -12.69 7.43
N PHE A 95 -17.63 -11.53 7.14
CA PHE A 95 -18.71 -11.38 6.17
C PHE A 95 -18.28 -11.80 4.76
N VAL A 96 -17.14 -11.30 4.30
CA VAL A 96 -16.57 -11.66 2.99
C VAL A 96 -16.30 -13.16 2.89
N GLU A 97 -15.69 -13.76 3.91
CA GLU A 97 -15.39 -15.20 3.91
C GLU A 97 -16.68 -16.03 3.79
N LYS A 98 -17.71 -15.67 4.57
CA LYS A 98 -18.99 -16.38 4.53
C LYS A 98 -19.74 -16.19 3.21
N TYR A 99 -19.67 -14.99 2.64
CA TYR A 99 -20.21 -14.70 1.32
C TYR A 99 -19.55 -15.59 0.25
N GLN A 100 -18.22 -15.66 0.26
CA GLN A 100 -17.46 -16.49 -0.69
C GLN A 100 -17.70 -17.99 -0.50
N GLU A 101 -17.92 -18.47 0.73
CA GLU A 101 -18.33 -19.86 0.99
C GLU A 101 -19.69 -20.18 0.34
N LEU A 102 -20.66 -19.26 0.48
CA LEU A 102 -22.00 -19.43 -0.07
C LEU A 102 -22.00 -19.33 -1.60
N GLU A 103 -21.24 -18.40 -2.16
CA GLU A 103 -21.03 -18.25 -3.60
C GLU A 103 -20.43 -19.54 -4.21
N LYS A 104 -19.37 -20.08 -3.60
CA LYS A 104 -18.75 -21.34 -4.06
C LYS A 104 -19.68 -22.55 -3.95
N SER A 105 -20.62 -22.54 -3.01
CA SER A 105 -21.59 -23.62 -2.85
C SER A 105 -22.59 -23.70 -4.00
N GLY A 106 -22.70 -22.65 -4.84
CA GLY A 106 -23.55 -22.64 -6.04
C GLY A 106 -25.05 -22.74 -5.75
N LYS A 107 -25.47 -22.55 -4.50
CA LYS A 107 -26.86 -22.72 -4.04
C LYS A 107 -27.78 -21.54 -4.41
N PHE A 108 -27.20 -20.40 -4.78
CA PHE A 108 -27.93 -19.15 -5.04
C PHE A 108 -27.41 -18.52 -6.33
N SER A 109 -28.33 -18.04 -7.16
CA SER A 109 -28.01 -17.41 -8.45
C SER A 109 -27.91 -15.89 -8.38
N ASN A 110 -28.50 -15.27 -7.34
CA ASN A 110 -28.56 -13.82 -7.20
C ASN A 110 -27.62 -13.33 -6.08
N GLU A 111 -26.79 -12.32 -6.36
CA GLU A 111 -25.88 -11.70 -5.39
C GLU A 111 -26.62 -11.15 -4.15
N ASP A 112 -27.79 -10.54 -4.35
CA ASP A 112 -28.63 -10.02 -3.27
C ASP A 112 -29.14 -11.12 -2.32
N GLU A 113 -29.40 -12.31 -2.85
CA GLU A 113 -29.83 -13.46 -2.04
C GLU A 113 -28.66 -14.00 -1.23
N ILE A 114 -27.48 -14.13 -1.84
CA ILE A 114 -26.25 -14.52 -1.13
C ILE A 114 -25.98 -13.53 -0.01
N PHE A 115 -26.12 -12.23 -0.26
CA PHE A 115 -25.90 -11.19 0.73
C PHE A 115 -26.84 -11.34 1.94
N LYS A 116 -28.14 -11.50 1.72
CA LYS A 116 -29.14 -11.69 2.80
C LYS A 116 -28.93 -12.99 3.57
N MET A 117 -28.58 -14.07 2.86
CA MET A 117 -28.28 -15.36 3.50
C MET A 117 -27.00 -15.29 4.34
N THR A 118 -26.01 -14.52 3.88
CA THR A 118 -24.78 -14.24 4.62
C THR A 118 -25.10 -13.48 5.92
N GLU A 119 -25.92 -12.42 5.84
CA GLU A 119 -26.43 -11.68 7.02
C GLU A 119 -27.09 -12.64 8.01
N ALA A 120 -28.07 -13.43 7.55
CA ALA A 120 -28.79 -14.38 8.41
C ALA A 120 -27.89 -15.50 8.99
N ALA A 121 -26.86 -15.94 8.25
CA ALA A 121 -25.92 -16.95 8.74
C ALA A 121 -25.07 -16.38 9.89
N LEU A 122 -24.57 -15.16 9.73
CA LEU A 122 -23.70 -14.52 10.71
C LEU A 122 -24.47 -14.01 11.94
N GLU A 123 -25.74 -13.65 11.79
CA GLU A 123 -26.64 -13.38 12.92
C GLU A 123 -26.85 -14.61 13.80
N ARG A 124 -26.96 -15.82 13.21
CA ARG A 124 -27.02 -17.08 13.97
C ARG A 124 -25.72 -17.39 14.71
N GLU A 125 -24.58 -16.91 14.19
CA GLU A 125 -23.28 -16.98 14.86
C GLU A 125 -23.10 -15.90 15.95
N GLY A 126 -24.13 -15.05 16.18
CA GLY A 126 -24.15 -14.04 17.23
C GLY A 126 -23.59 -12.67 16.83
N MET A 127 -23.40 -12.41 15.53
CA MET A 127 -22.99 -11.08 15.05
C MET A 127 -24.18 -10.17 14.80
N SER A 128 -24.12 -8.92 15.28
CA SER A 128 -25.16 -7.92 15.07
C SER A 128 -24.75 -6.90 14.02
N PHE A 129 -25.62 -6.63 13.05
CA PHE A 129 -25.41 -5.59 12.04
C PHE A 129 -26.38 -4.43 12.27
N VAL A 130 -25.86 -3.22 12.46
CA VAL A 130 -26.68 -2.02 12.55
C VAL A 130 -26.74 -1.39 11.17
N ARG A 131 -27.93 -1.34 10.57
CA ARG A 131 -28.12 -0.69 9.27
C ARG A 131 -27.95 0.82 9.43
N ARG A 132 -27.22 1.40 8.48
CA ARG A 132 -27.02 2.84 8.44
C ARG A 132 -28.34 3.50 8.04
N THR A 133 -28.86 4.40 8.86
CA THR A 133 -29.91 5.32 8.41
C THR A 133 -29.33 6.21 7.32
N PRO A 134 -30.07 6.53 6.25
CA PRO A 134 -29.58 7.39 5.19
C PRO A 134 -29.22 8.76 5.79
N THR A 135 -27.93 8.99 6.01
CA THR A 135 -27.39 10.28 6.38
C THR A 135 -27.57 11.20 5.17
N GLN A 136 -28.18 12.36 5.34
CA GLN A 136 -28.35 13.36 4.27
C GLN A 136 -27.02 13.56 3.52
N PRO A 137 -27.06 13.76 2.19
CA PRO A 137 -25.84 13.85 1.39
C PRO A 137 -24.92 14.93 1.97
N ARG A 138 -23.66 14.54 2.19
CA ARG A 138 -22.58 15.43 2.59
C ARG A 138 -22.46 16.49 1.50
N ILE A 139 -22.85 17.73 1.83
CA ILE A 139 -22.65 18.91 0.99
C ILE A 139 -21.20 18.87 0.51
N GLU A 140 -21.01 18.77 -0.81
CA GLU A 140 -19.69 18.75 -1.42
C GLU A 140 -18.98 20.05 -1.02
N ALA A 141 -17.77 19.90 -0.45
CA ALA A 141 -16.94 21.06 -0.13
C ALA A 141 -16.65 21.75 -1.47
N GLY A 142 -17.18 22.98 -1.59
CA GLY A 142 -17.20 23.74 -2.83
C GLY A 142 -15.89 23.67 -3.59
N SER A 143 -16.01 23.40 -4.89
CA SER A 143 -14.99 23.73 -5.86
C SER A 143 -14.53 25.16 -5.59
N ARG A 144 -13.28 25.31 -5.15
CA ARG A 144 -12.59 26.59 -5.26
C ARG A 144 -12.47 26.85 -6.75
N GLU A 145 -13.35 27.71 -7.25
CA GLU A 145 -13.12 28.41 -8.51
C GLU A 145 -11.87 29.26 -8.28
N ASP A 146 -10.75 28.79 -8.82
CA ASP A 146 -9.56 29.60 -8.97
C ASP A 146 -9.88 30.60 -10.09
N THR A 147 -10.29 31.81 -9.71
CA THR A 147 -10.35 32.96 -10.60
C THR A 147 -8.93 33.46 -10.85
N GLU A 148 -8.47 33.32 -12.10
CA GLU A 148 -7.37 34.11 -12.68
C GLU A 148 -7.82 35.54 -12.99
#